data_AF-A0A9K3JVH7-F1
#
_entry.id   AF-A0A9K3JVH7-F1
#
_cell.length_a   1.000
_cell.length_b   1.000
_cell.length_c   1.000
_cell.angle_alpha   90.00
_cell.angle_beta   90.00
_cell.angle_gamma   90.00
#
_symmetry.space_group_name_H-M   'P 1'
#
loop_
_entity.id
_entity.type
_entity.pdbx_description
1 polymer ?
#
loop_
_entity_poly.entity_id
_entity_poly.type
_entity_poly.pdbx_seq_one_letter_code
_entity_poly.pdbx_strand_id
1 'polypeptide(L)'
;MHLNSRPFPFKSSFEDLSGIASLFFSKSSSFLCSILRLPMAKMNLRSSPAKDPKKDSPLKSQGITKNPSMELCRFTDPEIDRLRHCFPEGTIFRSFDSSMKSDCVSDAWITFPTSPFQIGFTYPFPFLTESFFTLTDLCYIQAMPMVWKVLYTLENIIEQEGKNIGLSELSQLYNLVSRGSHRFLFKHKPCQAHPILKTTKNDSNWINQFFFVRKDSIPNGDHLPKKWITQGRIWDPWTRTILGFFFFIMDN
;
A
#
# COMPACT_ATOMS: atom_id res chain seq x y z
N MET A 1 -31.18 2.73 -23.21
CA MET A 1 -29.88 2.35 -23.80
C MET A 1 -29.14 1.50 -22.78
N HIS A 2 -29.12 0.18 -22.98
CA HIS A 2 -28.44 -0.78 -22.10
C HIS A 2 -26.93 -0.78 -22.40
N LEU A 3 -26.11 -0.45 -21.40
CA LEU A 3 -24.65 -0.63 -21.46
C LEU A 3 -24.27 -1.95 -20.80
N ASN A 4 -23.84 -2.88 -21.64
CA ASN A 4 -23.21 -4.15 -21.27
C ASN A 4 -21.88 -3.90 -20.55
N SER A 5 -21.85 -4.05 -19.23
CA SER A 5 -20.62 -4.26 -18.46
C SER A 5 -20.16 -5.71 -18.62
N ARG A 6 -19.25 -5.97 -19.57
CA ARG A 6 -18.55 -7.27 -19.65
C ARG A 6 -17.41 -7.30 -18.61
N PRO A 7 -17.28 -8.36 -17.80
CA PRO A 7 -16.11 -8.55 -16.96
C PRO A 7 -14.87 -8.82 -17.83
N PHE A 8 -13.74 -8.22 -17.48
CA PHE A 8 -12.44 -8.53 -18.08
C PHE A 8 -12.05 -9.98 -17.71
N PRO A 9 -11.83 -10.88 -18.68
CA PRO A 9 -11.40 -12.23 -18.37
C PRO A 9 -9.90 -12.22 -18.08
N PHE A 10 -9.53 -12.28 -16.80
CA PHE A 10 -8.19 -12.67 -16.40
C PHE A 10 -8.05 -14.18 -16.65
N LYS A 11 -7.57 -14.58 -17.83
CA LYS A 11 -7.05 -15.94 -18.03
C LYS A 11 -5.65 -16.00 -17.40
N SER A 12 -5.61 -16.42 -16.15
CA SER A 12 -4.40 -16.93 -15.51
C SER A 12 -4.10 -18.32 -16.10
N SER A 13 -2.98 -18.44 -16.82
CA SER A 13 -2.40 -19.74 -17.19
C SER A 13 -1.85 -20.36 -15.91
N PHE A 14 -2.66 -21.17 -15.23
CA PHE A 14 -2.40 -21.69 -13.89
C PHE A 14 -1.48 -22.93 -13.85
N GLU A 15 -1.10 -23.49 -15.01
CA GLU A 15 -0.40 -24.79 -15.04
C GLU A 15 1.08 -24.73 -14.59
N ASP A 16 1.70 -23.54 -14.55
CA ASP A 16 3.12 -23.39 -14.17
C ASP A 16 3.37 -23.02 -12.70
N LEU A 17 2.33 -22.85 -11.88
CA LEU A 17 2.50 -22.52 -10.45
C LEU A 17 2.91 -23.73 -9.58
N SER A 18 2.76 -24.96 -10.11
CA SER A 18 3.29 -26.17 -9.48
C SER A 18 4.83 -26.16 -9.42
N GLY A 19 5.47 -25.55 -10.44
CA GLY A 19 6.92 -25.34 -10.49
C GLY A 19 7.42 -24.21 -9.58
N ILE A 20 6.56 -23.23 -9.28
CA ILE A 20 6.88 -22.17 -8.32
C ILE A 20 6.76 -22.74 -6.89
N ALA A 21 5.74 -23.55 -6.61
CA ALA A 21 5.63 -24.26 -5.33
C ALA A 21 6.79 -25.23 -5.08
N SER A 22 7.26 -25.96 -6.10
CA SER A 22 8.40 -26.88 -5.96
C SER A 22 9.74 -26.18 -5.68
N LEU A 23 9.87 -24.89 -6.01
CA LEU A 23 11.01 -24.04 -5.62
C LEU A 23 10.95 -23.58 -4.16
N PHE A 24 9.77 -23.58 -3.52
CA PHE A 24 9.57 -23.13 -2.14
C PHE A 24 9.56 -24.26 -1.10
N PHE A 25 9.44 -25.53 -1.51
CA PHE A 25 9.44 -26.69 -0.60
C PHE A 25 10.83 -27.33 -0.48
N SER A 26 11.78 -26.64 0.14
CA SER A 26 12.91 -27.30 0.78
C SER A 26 13.41 -26.49 1.98
N LYS A 27 13.12 -27.03 3.18
CA LYS A 27 13.48 -26.56 4.54
C LYS A 27 12.61 -25.39 5.05
N SER A 28 12.05 -25.36 6.26
CA SER A 28 12.26 -26.12 7.50
C SER A 28 11.02 -25.93 8.39
N SER A 29 10.39 -27.01 8.86
CA SER A 29 10.26 -27.46 10.26
C SER A 29 9.72 -26.47 11.32
N SER A 30 8.63 -26.92 11.94
CA SER A 30 7.86 -26.44 13.11
C SER A 30 8.65 -26.00 14.34
N PHE A 31 8.10 -25.08 15.16
CA PHE A 31 8.05 -25.20 16.64
C PHE A 31 7.01 -24.25 17.28
N LEU A 32 6.39 -24.73 18.37
CA LEU A 32 5.40 -24.10 19.26
C LEU A 32 6.07 -23.19 20.31
N CYS A 33 5.38 -22.16 20.83
CA CYS A 33 4.96 -22.01 22.25
C CYS A 33 4.63 -20.55 22.67
N SER A 34 3.35 -20.30 22.98
CA SER A 34 2.75 -19.74 24.20
C SER A 34 3.41 -18.63 25.08
N ILE A 35 2.57 -17.61 25.39
CA ILE A 35 2.40 -16.85 26.66
C ILE A 35 3.24 -15.57 26.87
N LEU A 36 2.56 -14.41 27.00
CA LEU A 36 2.45 -13.64 28.26
C LEU A 36 1.36 -12.55 28.16
N ARG A 37 0.49 -12.52 29.20
CA ARG A 37 -0.58 -11.54 29.47
C ARG A 37 -0.10 -10.50 30.49
N LEU A 38 -0.84 -9.38 30.53
CA LEU A 38 -1.17 -8.44 31.63
C LEU A 38 -0.58 -7.02 31.49
N PRO A 39 -1.18 -5.97 32.10
CA PRO A 39 -2.61 -5.76 32.45
C PRO A 39 -3.17 -4.39 31.97
N MET A 40 -4.50 -4.27 31.99
CA MET A 40 -5.24 -3.01 31.89
C MET A 40 -4.97 -2.10 33.09
N ALA A 41 -4.68 -0.83 32.82
CA ALA A 41 -4.83 0.26 33.78
C ALA A 41 -6.06 1.11 33.41
N LYS A 42 -7.08 1.06 34.27
CA LYS A 42 -8.21 2.00 34.31
C LYS A 42 -7.72 3.33 34.87
N MET A 43 -7.95 4.42 34.16
CA MET A 43 -8.05 5.75 34.78
C MET A 43 -9.20 6.51 34.12
N ASN A 44 -10.05 7.07 34.97
CA ASN A 44 -11.33 7.69 34.66
C ASN A 44 -11.28 9.17 35.08
N LEU A 45 -12.14 9.98 34.47
CA LEU A 45 -12.41 11.42 34.69
C LEU A 45 -11.39 12.38 34.02
N ARG A 46 -11.80 13.40 33.26
CA ARG A 46 -12.91 14.34 33.47
C ARG A 46 -13.30 15.00 32.13
N SER A 47 -14.59 15.14 31.89
CA SER A 47 -15.18 15.90 30.77
C SER A 47 -15.23 17.40 31.05
N SER A 48 -14.96 18.22 30.03
CA SER A 48 -15.31 19.66 29.90
C SER A 48 -14.87 20.18 28.51
N PRO A 49 -15.48 21.26 27.99
CA PRO A 49 -16.41 21.26 26.87
C PRO A 49 -15.73 21.40 25.50
N ALA A 50 -16.49 21.02 24.47
CA ALA A 50 -16.15 21.09 23.06
C ALA A 50 -15.40 22.38 22.68
N LYS A 51 -14.19 22.20 22.15
CA LYS A 51 -13.55 23.17 21.26
C LYS A 51 -13.77 22.67 19.84
N ASP A 52 -14.22 23.60 19.00
CA ASP A 52 -14.42 23.44 17.56
C ASP A 52 -13.29 22.65 16.88
N PRO A 53 -13.61 21.83 15.86
CA PRO A 53 -12.61 21.00 15.19
C PRO A 53 -11.46 21.88 14.70
N LYS A 54 -10.24 21.48 15.09
CA LYS A 54 -8.98 22.06 14.65
C LYS A 54 -9.06 22.44 13.17
N LYS A 55 -9.02 23.74 12.93
CA LYS A 55 -8.65 24.39 11.66
C LYS A 55 -7.76 23.46 10.84
N ASP A 56 -8.31 22.93 9.75
CA ASP A 56 -7.62 22.03 8.82
C ASP A 56 -6.21 22.55 8.55
N SER A 57 -5.20 21.78 8.96
CA SER A 57 -3.81 22.15 8.68
C SER A 57 -3.65 22.26 7.16
N PRO A 58 -3.16 23.40 6.63
CA PRO A 58 -3.06 23.57 5.19
C PRO A 58 -2.12 22.52 4.60
N LEU A 59 -2.58 21.85 3.54
CA LEU A 59 -1.76 20.92 2.77
C LEU A 59 -0.64 21.68 2.08
N LYS A 60 0.61 21.26 2.32
CA LYS A 60 1.81 21.90 1.75
C LYS A 60 2.54 20.89 0.87
N SER A 61 2.75 21.23 -0.41
CA SER A 61 3.57 20.41 -1.31
C SER A 61 5.02 20.35 -0.82
N GLN A 62 5.66 19.18 -0.95
CA GLN A 62 7.10 19.02 -0.68
C GLN A 62 7.96 19.60 -1.80
N GLY A 63 7.39 19.95 -2.96
CA GLY A 63 8.14 20.47 -4.10
C GLY A 63 8.96 19.39 -4.84
N ILE A 64 8.60 18.11 -4.68
CA ILE A 64 9.31 16.97 -5.25
C ILE A 64 8.92 16.75 -6.71
N THR A 65 7.68 17.07 -7.05
CA THR A 65 7.12 16.88 -8.39
C THR A 65 7.76 17.85 -9.39
N LYS A 66 8.54 17.34 -10.34
CA LYS A 66 9.31 18.15 -11.31
C LYS A 66 8.44 18.77 -12.41
N ASN A 67 7.30 18.17 -12.74
CA ASN A 67 6.38 18.67 -13.76
C ASN A 67 4.99 18.94 -13.17
N PRO A 68 4.74 20.15 -12.64
CA PRO A 68 3.59 20.41 -11.79
C PRO A 68 2.24 20.21 -12.49
N SER A 69 2.12 20.39 -13.81
CA SER A 69 0.84 20.26 -14.52
C SER A 69 0.39 18.81 -14.76
N MET A 70 1.33 17.87 -14.81
CA MET A 70 1.01 16.44 -14.99
C MET A 70 0.71 15.74 -13.66
N GLU A 71 1.06 16.35 -12.53
CA GLU A 71 0.94 15.79 -11.18
C GLU A 71 -0.18 16.43 -10.33
N LEU A 72 -1.03 17.25 -10.97
CA LEU A 72 -2.24 17.82 -10.37
C LEU A 72 -3.33 16.75 -10.20
N CYS A 73 -4.13 16.89 -9.14
CA CYS A 73 -5.29 16.04 -8.92
C CYS A 73 -6.29 16.19 -10.07
N ARG A 74 -6.72 15.06 -10.64
CA ARG A 74 -7.80 14.98 -11.63
C ARG A 74 -8.96 14.10 -11.17
N PHE A 75 -8.88 13.54 -9.97
CA PHE A 75 -9.89 12.63 -9.44
C PHE A 75 -10.97 13.42 -8.69
N THR A 76 -12.17 13.42 -9.25
CA THR A 76 -13.29 14.29 -8.87
C THR A 76 -14.19 13.69 -7.79
N ASP A 77 -14.99 14.52 -7.12
CA ASP A 77 -15.92 14.08 -6.08
C ASP A 77 -16.88 12.95 -6.53
N PRO A 78 -17.49 12.98 -7.74
CA PRO A 78 -18.31 11.87 -8.22
C PRO A 78 -17.53 10.57 -8.41
N GLU A 79 -16.22 10.63 -8.65
CA GLU A 79 -15.36 9.45 -8.75
C GLU A 79 -14.98 8.94 -7.35
N ILE A 80 -14.76 9.84 -6.38
CA ILE A 80 -14.58 9.49 -4.96
C ILE A 80 -15.83 8.78 -4.42
N ASP A 81 -17.02 9.27 -4.77
CA ASP A 81 -18.28 8.67 -4.31
C ASP A 81 -18.41 7.20 -4.75
N ARG A 82 -17.87 6.85 -5.92
CA ARG A 82 -17.83 5.45 -6.39
C ARG A 82 -16.90 4.57 -5.56
N LEU A 83 -15.90 5.13 -4.88
CA LEU A 83 -14.95 4.39 -4.05
C LEU A 83 -15.34 4.35 -2.56
N ARG A 84 -16.38 5.07 -2.13
CA ARG A 84 -16.78 5.12 -0.71
C ARG A 84 -17.03 3.75 -0.10
N HIS A 85 -17.60 2.82 -0.86
CA HIS A 85 -17.87 1.45 -0.42
C HIS A 85 -16.59 0.64 -0.14
N CYS A 86 -15.43 1.10 -0.62
CA CYS A 86 -14.13 0.48 -0.35
C CYS A 86 -13.53 0.93 0.99
N PHE A 87 -14.18 1.81 1.74
CA PHE A 87 -13.68 2.37 2.99
C PHE A 87 -14.66 2.13 4.15
N PRO A 88 -14.20 2.21 5.41
CA PRO A 88 -15.08 2.12 6.57
C PRO A 88 -16.15 3.22 6.56
N GLU A 89 -17.31 2.90 7.13
CA GLU A 89 -18.38 3.89 7.30
C GLU A 89 -17.90 5.10 8.12
N GLY A 90 -18.30 6.30 7.71
CA GLY A 90 -17.88 7.53 8.35
C GLY A 90 -16.52 8.07 7.89
N THR A 91 -15.85 7.41 6.93
CA THR A 91 -14.62 7.93 6.30
C THR A 91 -14.87 9.30 5.65
N ILE A 92 -14.01 10.27 5.95
CA ILE A 92 -14.13 11.65 5.48
C ILE A 92 -13.13 11.90 4.35
N PHE A 93 -13.67 12.16 3.17
CA PHE A 93 -12.90 12.50 1.97
C PHE A 93 -12.80 14.02 1.85
N ARG A 94 -11.64 14.51 1.40
CA ARG A 94 -11.49 15.92 1.03
C ARG A 94 -12.19 16.16 -0.29
N SER A 95 -12.91 17.27 -0.40
CA SER A 95 -13.45 17.73 -1.67
C SER A 95 -12.35 17.95 -2.70
N PHE A 96 -12.67 17.67 -3.95
CA PHE A 96 -11.79 17.83 -5.08
C PHE A 96 -11.25 19.25 -5.20
N ASP A 97 -9.95 19.34 -5.44
CA ASP A 97 -9.23 20.58 -5.69
C ASP A 97 -8.14 20.30 -6.74
N SER A 98 -8.30 20.91 -7.91
CA SER A 98 -7.41 20.70 -9.07
C SER A 98 -6.02 21.30 -8.88
N SER A 99 -5.81 22.15 -7.87
CA SER A 99 -4.51 22.72 -7.55
C SER A 99 -3.65 21.79 -6.69
N MET A 100 -4.25 20.71 -6.17
CA MET A 100 -3.58 19.77 -5.28
C MET A 100 -2.53 18.92 -5.99
N LYS A 101 -1.46 18.62 -5.25
CA LYS A 101 -0.39 17.73 -5.69
C LYS A 101 -0.34 16.47 -4.85
N SER A 102 0.15 15.40 -5.45
CA SER A 102 0.29 14.10 -4.80
C SER A 102 1.33 14.09 -3.66
N ASP A 103 2.29 15.02 -3.68
CA ASP A 103 3.35 15.17 -2.67
C ASP A 103 2.98 16.11 -1.51
N CYS A 104 1.71 16.52 -1.41
CA CYS A 104 1.23 17.34 -0.30
C CYS A 104 1.35 16.60 1.04
N VAL A 105 1.84 17.33 2.04
CA VAL A 105 2.00 16.88 3.42
C VAL A 105 0.97 17.58 4.29
N SER A 106 0.36 16.81 5.19
CA SER A 106 -0.62 17.31 6.15
C SER A 106 -0.58 16.47 7.42
N ASP A 107 -0.92 17.11 8.53
CA ASP A 107 -1.11 16.42 9.80
C ASP A 107 -2.50 15.79 9.93
N ALA A 108 -3.48 16.27 9.15
CA ALA A 108 -4.87 15.84 9.20
C ALA A 108 -5.29 14.98 8.00
N TRP A 109 -4.56 15.04 6.88
CA TRP A 109 -4.95 14.44 5.60
C TRP A 109 -3.88 13.49 5.09
N ILE A 110 -4.29 12.35 4.54
CA ILE A 110 -3.41 11.36 3.90
C ILE A 110 -3.81 11.16 2.43
N THR A 111 -2.81 11.01 1.56
CA THR A 111 -3.01 10.85 0.11
C THR A 111 -3.11 9.38 -0.29
N PHE A 112 -4.21 9.00 -0.94
CA PHE A 112 -4.42 7.67 -1.49
C PHE A 112 -4.39 7.70 -3.03
N PRO A 113 -3.69 6.75 -3.69
CA PRO A 113 -3.89 6.50 -5.11
C PRO A 113 -5.21 5.77 -5.35
N THR A 114 -5.81 5.97 -6.52
CA THR A 114 -7.06 5.27 -6.90
C THR A 114 -6.81 3.83 -7.34
N SER A 115 -5.63 3.55 -7.88
CA SER A 115 -5.25 2.26 -8.48
C SER A 115 -5.57 1.03 -7.62
N PRO A 116 -5.25 0.97 -6.30
CA PRO A 116 -5.62 -0.19 -5.47
C PRO A 116 -7.12 -0.47 -5.44
N PHE A 117 -7.95 0.56 -5.34
CA PHE A 117 -9.40 0.40 -5.23
C PHE A 117 -10.03 0.01 -6.57
N GLN A 118 -9.46 0.49 -7.69
CA GLN A 118 -9.88 0.09 -9.03
C GLN A 118 -9.62 -1.41 -9.32
N ILE A 119 -8.61 -2.01 -8.67
CA ILE A 119 -8.29 -3.45 -8.84
C ILE A 119 -8.99 -4.36 -7.83
N GLY A 120 -9.68 -3.79 -6.83
CA GLY A 120 -10.52 -4.54 -5.88
C GLY A 120 -10.10 -4.48 -4.41
N PHE A 121 -9.06 -3.73 -4.04
CA PHE A 121 -8.77 -3.53 -2.63
C PHE A 121 -9.88 -2.75 -1.92
N THR A 122 -10.07 -3.07 -0.64
CA THR A 122 -10.78 -2.24 0.33
C THR A 122 -9.80 -1.83 1.43
N TYR A 123 -10.12 -0.75 2.15
CA TYR A 123 -9.38 -0.28 3.31
C TYR A 123 -10.13 -0.68 4.59
N PRO A 124 -9.47 -1.18 5.65
CA PRO A 124 -8.03 -1.43 5.79
C PRO A 124 -7.47 -2.43 4.77
N PHE A 125 -6.20 -2.27 4.40
CA PHE A 125 -5.59 -3.18 3.45
C PHE A 125 -5.29 -4.55 4.11
N PRO A 126 -5.17 -5.63 3.34
CA PRO A 126 -4.81 -6.92 3.89
C PRO A 126 -3.35 -6.96 4.38
N PHE A 127 -3.01 -8.02 5.14
CA PHE A 127 -1.83 -8.05 5.99
C PHE A 127 -0.49 -7.90 5.26
N LEU A 128 -0.28 -8.56 4.12
CA LEU A 128 0.98 -8.45 3.38
C LEU A 128 1.18 -7.02 2.86
N THR A 129 0.10 -6.40 2.40
CA THR A 129 0.07 -5.01 1.92
C THR A 129 0.36 -4.02 3.04
N GLU A 130 -0.30 -4.15 4.19
CA GLU A 130 -0.02 -3.31 5.36
C GLU A 130 1.41 -3.49 5.86
N SER A 131 1.89 -4.73 5.94
CA SER A 131 3.25 -5.04 6.35
C SER A 131 4.28 -4.43 5.40
N PHE A 132 4.02 -4.46 4.08
CA PHE A 132 4.88 -3.84 3.08
C PHE A 132 5.02 -2.34 3.29
N PHE A 133 3.91 -1.61 3.44
CA PHE A 133 3.96 -0.16 3.63
C PHE A 133 4.50 0.24 5.00
N THR A 134 4.25 -0.56 6.03
CA THR A 134 4.82 -0.35 7.37
C THR A 134 6.34 -0.54 7.37
N LEU A 135 6.85 -1.60 6.72
CA LEU A 135 8.27 -1.87 6.64
C LEU A 135 9.02 -0.83 5.79
N THR A 136 8.39 -0.34 4.73
CA THR A 136 9.03 0.58 3.77
C THR A 136 8.88 2.04 4.12
N ASP A 137 7.92 2.36 5.00
CA ASP A 137 7.50 3.73 5.33
C ASP A 137 7.09 4.56 4.09
N LEU A 138 6.73 3.90 2.99
CA LEU A 138 6.31 4.57 1.77
C LEU A 138 4.89 5.15 1.93
N CYS A 139 4.70 6.38 1.48
CA CYS A 139 3.34 6.86 1.24
C CYS A 139 2.68 6.01 0.13
N TYR A 140 1.41 5.68 0.29
CA TYR A 140 0.65 4.89 -0.69
C TYR A 140 0.76 5.44 -2.12
N ILE A 141 0.71 6.76 -2.29
CA ILE A 141 0.81 7.41 -3.60
C ILE A 141 2.19 7.32 -4.25
N GLN A 142 3.25 6.96 -3.50
CA GLN A 142 4.58 6.70 -4.07
C GLN A 142 4.65 5.33 -4.76
N ALA A 143 3.77 4.39 -4.41
CA ALA A 143 3.73 3.08 -5.03
C ALA A 143 3.09 3.16 -6.42
N MET A 144 3.84 2.76 -7.45
CA MET A 144 3.35 2.68 -8.82
C MET A 144 2.28 1.59 -8.97
N PRO A 145 1.40 1.64 -9.98
CA PRO A 145 0.28 0.69 -10.13
C PRO A 145 0.73 -0.77 -10.15
N MET A 146 1.92 -1.04 -10.68
CA MET A 146 2.49 -2.38 -10.66
C MET A 146 2.77 -2.92 -9.24
N VAL A 147 3.17 -2.08 -8.28
CA VAL A 147 3.32 -2.50 -6.86
C VAL A 147 1.99 -3.01 -6.33
N TRP A 148 0.92 -2.22 -6.53
CA TRP A 148 -0.43 -2.58 -6.11
C TRP A 148 -0.93 -3.87 -6.76
N LYS A 149 -0.69 -4.07 -8.06
CA LYS A 149 -1.08 -5.29 -8.76
C LYS A 149 -0.36 -6.53 -8.22
N VAL A 150 0.94 -6.41 -7.91
CA VAL A 150 1.72 -7.51 -7.34
C VAL A 150 1.18 -7.86 -5.95
N LEU A 151 1.04 -6.86 -5.06
CA LEU A 151 0.52 -7.08 -3.72
C LEU A 151 -0.88 -7.70 -3.76
N TYR A 152 -1.80 -7.14 -4.55
CA TYR A 152 -3.16 -7.69 -4.70
C TYR A 152 -3.18 -9.15 -5.17
N THR A 153 -2.32 -9.48 -6.13
CA THR A 153 -2.25 -10.85 -6.66
C THR A 153 -1.74 -11.82 -5.60
N LEU A 154 -0.72 -11.43 -4.83
CA LEU A 154 -0.19 -12.28 -3.76
C LEU A 154 -1.22 -12.47 -2.63
N GLU A 155 -1.92 -11.40 -2.24
CA GLU A 155 -3.00 -11.47 -1.23
C GLU A 155 -4.10 -12.44 -1.67
N ASN A 156 -4.54 -12.36 -2.93
CA ASN A 156 -5.54 -13.31 -3.45
C ASN A 156 -5.04 -14.75 -3.47
N ILE A 157 -3.76 -14.99 -3.76
CA ILE A 157 -3.17 -16.34 -3.70
C ILE A 157 -3.13 -16.86 -2.26
N ILE A 158 -2.77 -16.01 -1.30
CA ILE A 158 -2.77 -16.35 0.14
C ILE A 158 -4.18 -16.73 0.57
N GLU A 159 -5.19 -15.94 0.19
CA GLU A 159 -6.59 -16.17 0.55
C GLU A 159 -7.16 -17.43 -0.11
N GLN A 160 -6.91 -17.65 -1.40
CA GLN A 160 -7.51 -18.75 -2.17
C GLN A 160 -6.81 -20.09 -1.94
N GLU A 161 -5.48 -20.09 -1.82
CA GLU A 161 -4.69 -21.34 -1.74
C GLU A 161 -4.13 -21.61 -0.34
N GLY A 162 -4.34 -20.71 0.62
CA GLY A 162 -3.79 -20.86 1.97
C GLY A 162 -2.26 -20.85 2.02
N LYS A 163 -1.61 -20.29 0.99
CA LYS A 163 -0.15 -20.22 0.89
C LYS A 163 0.40 -19.17 1.83
N ASN A 164 1.47 -19.49 2.55
CA ASN A 164 2.17 -18.52 3.39
C ASN A 164 3.20 -17.74 2.55
N ILE A 165 2.74 -16.68 1.89
CA ILE A 165 3.61 -15.77 1.11
C ILE A 165 3.77 -14.48 1.91
N GLY A 166 4.97 -14.21 2.39
CA GLY A 166 5.30 -13.03 3.16
C GLY A 166 6.19 -12.04 2.41
N LEU A 167 6.71 -11.05 3.15
CA LEU A 167 7.67 -10.07 2.63
C LEU A 167 9.01 -10.71 2.24
N SER A 168 9.37 -11.84 2.87
CA SER A 168 10.56 -12.63 2.54
C SER A 168 10.48 -13.12 1.08
N GLU A 169 9.41 -13.82 0.73
CA GLU A 169 9.18 -14.38 -0.61
C GLU A 169 9.07 -13.25 -1.64
N LEU A 170 8.36 -12.17 -1.30
CA LEU A 170 8.27 -10.97 -2.13
C LEU A 170 9.66 -10.40 -2.45
N SER A 171 10.55 -10.33 -1.46
CA SER A 171 11.92 -9.83 -1.62
C SER A 171 12.82 -10.76 -2.43
N GLN A 172 12.53 -12.06 -2.44
CA GLN A 172 13.25 -13.04 -3.27
C GLN A 172 12.87 -12.91 -4.75
N LEU A 173 11.65 -12.45 -5.03
CA LEU A 173 11.11 -12.30 -6.39
C LEU A 173 11.40 -10.92 -7.00
N TYR A 174 11.40 -9.88 -6.18
CA TYR A 174 11.43 -8.50 -6.66
C TYR A 174 12.43 -7.63 -5.88
N ASN A 175 13.07 -6.71 -6.61
CA ASN A 175 13.75 -5.56 -6.06
C ASN A 175 12.79 -4.37 -6.05
N LEU A 176 12.63 -3.69 -4.91
CA LEU A 176 11.95 -2.40 -4.88
C LEU A 176 12.91 -1.31 -5.39
N VAL A 177 12.55 -0.64 -6.50
CA VAL A 177 13.41 0.38 -7.12
C VAL A 177 12.67 1.70 -7.29
N SER A 178 13.37 2.80 -7.10
CA SER A 178 12.84 4.14 -7.39
C SER A 178 12.93 4.46 -8.88
N ARG A 179 11.87 5.05 -9.44
CA ARG A 179 11.79 5.59 -10.80
C ARG A 179 11.19 7.00 -10.78
N GLY A 180 11.82 7.92 -11.50
CA GLY A 180 11.33 9.30 -11.62
C GLY A 180 11.31 10.05 -10.28
N SER A 181 10.28 10.86 -10.05
CA SER A 181 10.04 11.71 -8.88
C SER A 181 9.79 10.91 -7.58
N HIS A 182 10.72 10.05 -7.16
CA HIS A 182 10.63 9.27 -5.92
C HIS A 182 9.39 8.36 -5.83
N ARG A 183 9.02 7.77 -6.98
CA ARG A 183 7.98 6.74 -7.09
C ARG A 183 8.64 5.37 -7.18
N PHE A 184 7.99 4.33 -6.67
CA PHE A 184 8.61 3.02 -6.48
C PHE A 184 7.87 1.92 -7.23
N LEU A 185 8.63 0.99 -7.81
CA LEU A 185 8.11 -0.18 -8.50
C LEU A 185 8.89 -1.45 -8.15
N PHE A 186 8.27 -2.61 -8.35
CA PHE A 186 8.95 -3.90 -8.25
C PHE A 186 9.67 -4.28 -9.54
N LYS A 187 10.99 -4.26 -9.53
CA LYS A 187 11.79 -4.82 -10.62
C LYS A 187 12.05 -6.29 -10.32
N HIS A 188 11.49 -7.16 -11.13
CA HIS A 188 11.71 -8.60 -11.06
C HIS A 188 13.22 -8.94 -11.11
N LYS A 189 13.64 -9.91 -10.29
CA LYS A 189 15.04 -10.34 -10.21
C LYS A 189 15.40 -11.25 -11.39
N PRO A 190 16.58 -11.08 -12.02
CA PRO A 190 16.98 -11.90 -13.15
C PRO A 190 17.04 -13.39 -12.76
N CYS A 191 16.87 -14.27 -13.74
CA CYS A 191 16.96 -15.74 -13.60
C CYS A 191 15.79 -16.43 -12.86
N GLN A 192 14.72 -15.71 -12.52
CA GLN A 192 13.47 -16.30 -12.03
C GLN A 192 12.38 -16.21 -13.09
N ALA A 193 11.42 -17.13 -13.10
CA ALA A 193 10.21 -16.95 -13.92
C ALA A 193 9.44 -15.74 -13.38
N HIS A 194 8.86 -14.90 -14.25
CA HIS A 194 8.07 -13.76 -13.81
C HIS A 194 6.70 -14.26 -13.34
N PRO A 195 6.41 -14.30 -12.03
CA PRO A 195 5.27 -15.06 -11.52
C PRO A 195 3.92 -14.42 -11.89
N ILE A 196 3.90 -13.09 -12.05
CA ILE A 196 2.67 -12.34 -12.36
C ILE A 196 2.79 -11.69 -13.72
N LEU A 197 2.22 -12.33 -14.75
CA LEU A 197 2.26 -11.82 -16.12
C LEU A 197 1.48 -10.49 -16.27
N LYS A 198 1.88 -9.65 -17.23
CA LYS A 198 1.20 -8.39 -17.61
C LYS A 198 1.16 -7.28 -16.55
N THR A 199 1.98 -7.34 -15.51
CA THR A 199 2.09 -6.25 -14.51
C THR A 199 2.81 -5.00 -15.03
N THR A 200 3.49 -5.09 -16.18
CA THR A 200 4.40 -4.07 -16.71
C THR A 200 3.72 -2.86 -17.36
N LYS A 201 2.41 -2.92 -17.66
CA LYS A 201 1.66 -1.77 -18.18
C LYS A 201 1.14 -0.93 -17.01
N ASN A 202 1.78 0.22 -16.79
CA ASN A 202 1.25 1.30 -15.98
C ASN A 202 0.51 2.28 -16.90
N ASP A 203 -0.76 2.59 -16.60
CA ASP A 203 -1.43 3.74 -17.21
C ASP A 203 -0.65 4.99 -16.81
N SER A 204 -0.28 5.87 -17.73
CA SER A 204 0.47 7.10 -17.42
C SER A 204 -0.32 8.08 -16.55
N ASN A 205 -1.66 8.00 -16.56
CA ASN A 205 -2.52 8.91 -15.82
C ASN A 205 -2.63 8.58 -14.33
N TRP A 206 -2.17 7.42 -13.87
CA TRP A 206 -2.23 7.04 -12.45
C TRP A 206 -1.65 8.11 -11.51
N ILE A 207 -0.69 8.88 -12.00
CA ILE A 207 0.00 9.98 -11.30
C ILE A 207 -0.97 11.07 -10.83
N ASN A 208 -2.02 11.35 -11.60
CA ASN A 208 -3.01 12.38 -11.33
C ASN A 208 -4.32 11.83 -10.73
N GLN A 209 -4.40 10.52 -10.51
CA GLN A 209 -5.56 9.86 -9.94
C GLN A 209 -5.30 9.54 -8.46
N PHE A 210 -5.56 10.52 -7.61
CA PHE A 210 -5.42 10.41 -6.16
C PHE A 210 -6.47 11.26 -5.45
N PHE A 211 -6.72 10.95 -4.18
CA PHE A 211 -7.64 11.68 -3.32
C PHE A 211 -7.08 11.75 -1.90
N PHE A 212 -7.72 12.56 -1.05
CA PHE A 212 -7.30 12.73 0.34
C PHE A 212 -8.39 12.24 1.28
N VAL A 213 -7.95 11.54 2.32
CA VAL A 213 -8.80 11.04 3.41
C VAL A 213 -8.33 11.64 4.73
N ARG A 214 -9.27 11.97 5.61
CA ARG A 214 -8.96 12.52 6.93
C ARG A 214 -8.43 11.41 7.84
N LYS A 215 -7.26 11.62 8.45
CA LYS A 215 -6.53 10.58 9.21
C LYS A 215 -7.32 10.02 10.39
N ASP A 216 -8.03 10.87 11.12
CA ASP A 216 -8.85 10.51 12.27
C ASP A 216 -10.16 9.79 11.89
N SER A 217 -10.52 9.76 10.60
CA SER A 217 -11.74 9.11 10.10
C SER A 217 -11.52 7.67 9.63
N ILE A 218 -10.27 7.18 9.68
CA ILE A 218 -9.91 5.83 9.25
C ILE A 218 -9.08 5.12 10.33
N PRO A 219 -9.18 3.78 10.43
CA PRO A 219 -8.38 2.99 11.37
C PRO A 219 -6.89 3.17 11.08
N ASN A 220 -6.08 3.24 12.13
CA ASN A 220 -4.62 3.40 12.07
C ASN A 220 -4.14 4.63 11.29
N GLY A 221 -5.02 5.59 10.96
CA GLY A 221 -4.67 6.74 10.14
C GLY A 221 -3.50 7.52 10.71
N ASP A 222 -3.44 7.71 12.03
CA ASP A 222 -2.35 8.43 12.70
C ASP A 222 -0.95 7.87 12.44
N HIS A 223 -0.83 6.55 12.26
CA HIS A 223 0.43 5.85 11.99
C HIS A 223 0.84 5.87 10.52
N LEU A 224 -0.02 6.35 9.61
CA LEU A 224 0.29 6.38 8.19
C LEU A 224 1.37 7.43 7.86
N PRO A 225 2.32 7.11 6.96
CA PRO A 225 3.41 8.00 6.57
C PRO A 225 2.85 9.27 5.91
N LYS A 226 3.20 10.42 6.50
CA LYS A 226 2.71 11.74 6.08
C LYS A 226 3.56 12.38 4.98
N LYS A 227 4.79 11.92 4.79
CA LYS A 227 5.81 12.56 3.94
C LYS A 227 6.41 11.55 2.97
N TRP A 228 6.71 12.03 1.78
CA TRP A 228 7.31 11.17 0.77
C TRP A 228 8.75 10.88 1.11
N ILE A 229 9.16 9.62 0.95
CA ILE A 229 10.56 9.25 1.04
C ILE A 229 11.30 9.78 -0.19
N THR A 230 12.22 10.72 0.02
CA THR A 230 13.04 11.35 -1.05
C THR A 230 14.45 10.77 -1.15
N GLN A 231 14.88 9.95 -0.20
CA GLN A 231 16.19 9.32 -0.28
C GLN A 231 16.16 8.20 -1.33
N GLY A 232 16.64 8.51 -2.54
CA GLY A 232 16.57 7.69 -3.76
C GLY A 232 17.38 6.39 -3.74
N ARG A 233 17.90 6.00 -2.58
CA ARG A 233 18.29 4.64 -2.29
C ARG A 233 17.66 4.32 -0.93
N ILE A 234 16.62 3.49 -0.95
CA ILE A 234 16.39 2.56 0.15
C ILE A 234 17.68 1.71 0.17
N TRP A 235 18.71 2.23 0.84
CA TRP A 235 20.07 1.68 0.87
C TRP A 235 20.00 0.44 1.74
N ASP A 236 19.63 -0.66 1.10
CA ASP A 236 19.73 -2.01 1.67
C ASP A 236 19.06 -2.27 3.04
N PRO A 237 17.90 -1.69 3.44
CA PRO A 237 17.14 -2.21 4.58
C PRO A 237 16.38 -3.47 4.19
N TRP A 238 16.17 -3.77 2.90
CA TRP A 238 15.61 -5.06 2.50
C TRP A 238 16.57 -6.20 2.82
N THR A 239 17.85 -6.01 2.56
CA THR A 239 18.88 -7.03 2.84
C THR A 239 19.24 -7.00 4.32
N ARG A 240 19.35 -5.83 4.99
CA ARG A 240 19.63 -5.77 6.43
C ARG A 240 18.45 -5.96 7.36
N THR A 241 17.21 -5.68 7.00
CA THR A 241 16.04 -5.90 7.87
C THR A 241 15.48 -7.29 7.66
N ILE A 242 15.56 -7.87 6.45
CA ILE A 242 15.24 -9.31 6.29
C ILE A 242 16.39 -10.15 6.83
N LEU A 243 17.67 -9.93 6.46
CA LEU A 243 18.77 -10.66 7.10
C LEU A 243 18.97 -10.30 8.58
N GLY A 244 18.63 -9.07 9.00
CA GLY A 244 18.73 -8.65 10.40
C GLY A 244 17.59 -9.18 11.27
N PHE A 245 16.36 -9.29 10.75
CA PHE A 245 15.30 -10.06 11.44
C PHE A 245 15.64 -11.56 11.46
N PHE A 246 16.27 -12.11 10.41
CA PHE A 246 16.74 -13.49 10.43
C PHE A 246 17.93 -13.71 11.40
N PHE A 247 18.87 -12.77 11.54
CA PHE A 247 19.93 -12.88 12.55
C PHE A 247 19.41 -12.68 13.98
N PHE A 248 18.45 -11.77 14.21
CA PHE A 248 17.94 -11.51 15.56
C PHE A 248 16.95 -12.59 16.07
N ILE A 249 16.39 -13.41 15.17
CA ILE A 249 15.53 -14.57 15.53
C ILE A 249 16.32 -15.89 15.55
N MET A 250 17.59 -15.91 15.11
CA MET A 250 18.46 -17.08 15.22
C MET A 250 19.43 -17.04 16.41
N ASP A 251 19.60 -15.88 17.07
CA ASP A 251 20.50 -15.69 18.23
C ASP A 251 19.76 -15.41 19.57
N ASN A 252 18.50 -15.83 19.74
CA ASN A 252 17.81 -15.91 21.04
C ASN A 252 17.01 -17.20 21.20
#